data_AF-A0A067SKL1-F1
#
_entry.id   AF-A0A067SKL1-F1
#
_cell.length_a   1.000
_cell.length_b   1.000
_cell.length_c   1.000
_cell.angle_alpha   90.00
_cell.angle_beta   90.00
_cell.angle_gamma   90.00
#
_symmetry.space_group_name_H-M   'P 1'
#
loop_
_entity.id
_entity.type
_entity.pdbx_description
1 polymer ?
#
loop_
_entity_poly.entity_id
_entity_poly.type
_entity_poly.pdbx_seq_one_letter_code
_entity_poly.pdbx_strand_id
1 'polypeptide(L)'
;MAAFDRFLQGNHYINPGESVFTAKPNARTPLLIIAWIMKACDDMNPDGTRKGAQEHRCTFANAMKMRSSATYGFGRVFSRGNFPWNSADGVDYFGNPSISTEVSRYMLALKKRKHTNGELPMSSRAITSETIKKIHDFNNLPENLIPREIVITSREARSIDDWGGLRARILVHVIITMAFVCLLRSDEILNLCVEDIELMDDDSITITLSSRKNSPFGQDYCSKPFRLFMLPKEYMHLCPVRALAHWIQVSGIKSGYLFRSIDAMDRVSSEETKHLVRLCST
;
A
#
# COMPACT_ATOMS: atom_id res chain seq x y z
N MET A 1 17.76 -2.91 10.63
CA MET A 1 18.56 -2.76 11.87
C MET A 1 20.04 -3.03 11.61
N ALA A 2 20.47 -4.27 11.30
CA ALA A 2 21.90 -4.57 11.06
C ALA A 2 22.58 -3.73 9.95
N ALA A 3 21.86 -3.31 8.91
CA ALA A 3 22.41 -2.42 7.89
C ALA A 3 22.70 -0.99 8.40
N PHE A 4 21.96 -0.53 9.42
CA PHE A 4 22.20 0.77 10.04
C PHE A 4 23.41 0.71 10.98
N ASP A 5 23.50 -0.31 11.82
CA ASP A 5 24.67 -0.50 12.69
C ASP A 5 25.96 -0.68 11.87
N ARG A 6 25.93 -1.48 10.80
CA ARG A 6 27.08 -1.61 9.89
C ARG A 6 27.50 -0.28 9.25
N PHE A 7 26.53 0.55 8.87
CA PHE A 7 26.83 1.89 8.37
C PHE A 7 27.51 2.75 9.45
N LEU A 8 27.01 2.73 10.68
CA LEU A 8 27.56 3.52 11.76
C LEU A 8 28.96 3.06 12.18
N GLN A 9 29.17 1.75 12.29
CA GLN A 9 30.47 1.15 12.59
C GLN A 9 31.49 1.45 11.48
N GLY A 10 31.09 1.29 10.21
CA GLY A 10 31.95 1.55 9.06
C GLY A 10 32.34 3.02 8.89
N ASN A 11 31.62 3.95 9.50
CA ASN A 11 31.93 5.39 9.51
C ASN A 11 32.44 5.87 10.88
N HIS A 12 32.77 4.94 11.79
CA HIS A 12 33.27 5.24 13.14
C HIS A 12 32.35 6.14 13.99
N TYR A 13 31.04 6.09 13.76
CA TYR A 13 30.05 6.79 14.59
C TYR A 13 29.71 6.04 15.89
N ILE A 14 29.93 4.72 15.91
CA ILE A 14 29.81 3.83 17.08
C ILE A 14 30.95 2.80 17.04
N ASN A 15 31.27 2.16 18.16
CA ASN A 15 32.34 1.16 18.19
C ASN A 15 31.92 -0.15 17.50
N PRO A 16 32.87 -0.94 16.96
CA PRO A 16 32.57 -2.28 16.45
C PRO A 16 31.90 -3.15 17.54
N GLY A 17 30.77 -3.76 17.20
CA GLY A 17 29.99 -4.58 18.13
C GLY A 17 28.93 -3.81 18.93
N GLU A 18 28.95 -2.47 18.93
CA GLU A 18 27.87 -1.66 19.49
C GLU A 18 26.69 -1.54 18.50
N SER A 19 25.50 -1.32 19.05
CA SER A 19 24.29 -1.01 18.28
C SER A 19 23.78 0.37 18.68
N VAL A 20 23.31 1.14 17.69
CA VAL A 20 22.62 2.41 17.95
C VAL A 20 21.23 2.20 18.54
N PHE A 21 20.68 1.01 18.35
CA PHE A 21 19.41 0.63 18.93
C PHE A 21 19.65 0.23 20.40
N THR A 22 19.44 1.17 21.30
CA THR A 22 19.61 0.99 22.74
C THR A 22 18.41 1.53 23.51
N ALA A 23 18.34 1.21 24.80
CA ALA A 23 17.32 1.76 25.70
C ALA A 23 17.48 3.28 25.93
N LYS A 24 18.71 3.79 25.80
CA LYS A 24 19.07 5.22 25.97
C LYS A 24 19.78 5.75 24.72
N PRO A 25 19.05 5.94 23.61
CA PRO A 25 19.62 6.55 22.41
C PRO A 25 20.01 7.99 22.69
N ASN A 26 21.13 8.43 22.15
CA ASN A 26 21.67 9.78 22.38
C ASN A 26 20.91 10.85 21.58
N ALA A 27 21.12 12.11 21.94
CA ALA A 27 20.56 13.30 21.26
C ALA A 27 20.85 13.33 19.74
N ARG A 28 21.95 12.72 19.31
CA ARG A 28 22.41 12.69 17.91
C ARG A 28 21.74 11.60 17.07
N THR A 29 21.01 10.68 17.68
CA THR A 29 20.38 9.54 16.99
C THR A 29 19.52 9.96 15.79
N PRO A 30 18.69 11.03 15.86
CA PRO A 30 18.01 11.56 14.68
C PRO A 30 18.95 11.91 13.51
N LEU A 31 20.08 12.56 13.81
CA LEU A 31 21.08 12.96 12.81
C LEU A 31 21.78 11.74 12.21
N LEU A 32 22.04 10.70 13.01
CA LEU A 32 22.60 9.44 12.52
C LEU A 32 21.64 8.72 11.56
N ILE A 33 20.34 8.74 11.84
CA ILE A 33 19.31 8.21 10.93
C ILE A 33 19.30 9.01 9.62
N ILE A 34 19.37 10.34 9.70
CA ILE A 34 19.46 11.21 8.53
C ILE A 34 20.70 10.89 7.71
N ALA A 35 21.87 10.80 8.33
CA ALA A 35 23.14 10.49 7.66
C ALA A 35 23.08 9.14 6.93
N TRP A 36 22.47 8.13 7.55
CA TRP A 36 22.29 6.82 6.93
C TRP A 36 21.40 6.89 5.68
N ILE A 37 20.24 7.57 5.78
CA ILE A 37 19.33 7.77 4.64
C ILE A 37 20.00 8.63 3.57
N MET A 38 20.75 9.66 3.96
CA MET A 38 21.48 10.57 3.08
C MET A 38 22.53 9.82 2.26
N LYS A 39 23.37 9.01 2.92
CA LYS A 39 24.38 8.20 2.24
C LYS A 39 23.78 7.23 1.23
N ALA A 40 22.62 6.64 1.52
CA ALA A 40 21.99 5.67 0.62
C ALA A 40 21.15 6.30 -0.50
N CYS A 41 20.40 7.37 -0.19
CA CYS A 41 19.30 7.83 -1.03
C CYS A 41 19.49 9.23 -1.62
N ASP A 42 20.26 10.11 -0.98
CA ASP A 42 20.36 11.51 -1.40
C ASP A 42 21.44 11.72 -2.48
N ASP A 43 21.43 12.88 -3.13
CA ASP A 43 22.51 13.32 -4.02
C ASP A 43 23.73 13.88 -3.27
N MET A 44 23.56 14.14 -1.98
CA MET A 44 24.59 14.57 -1.03
C MET A 44 25.08 13.38 -0.19
N ASN A 45 26.34 13.41 0.20
CA ASN A 45 26.91 12.58 1.24
C ASN A 45 26.80 13.28 2.61
N PRO A 46 26.88 12.53 3.72
CA PRO A 46 26.85 13.10 5.07
C PRO A 46 27.97 14.12 5.36
N ASP A 47 29.07 14.07 4.63
CA ASP A 47 30.18 15.04 4.70
C ASP A 47 29.92 16.34 3.92
N GLY A 48 28.76 16.46 3.27
CA GLY A 48 28.36 17.61 2.46
C GLY A 48 28.83 17.55 1.01
N THR A 49 29.57 16.51 0.60
CA THR A 49 29.99 16.35 -0.80
C THR A 49 28.85 15.88 -1.69
N ARG A 50 28.85 16.28 -2.97
CA ARG A 50 27.90 15.77 -3.96
C ARG A 50 28.37 14.44 -4.54
N LYS A 51 27.45 13.49 -4.65
CA LYS A 51 27.68 12.19 -5.31
C LYS A 51 27.79 12.35 -6.81
N GLY A 52 28.71 11.60 -7.43
CA GLY A 52 28.91 11.60 -8.88
C GLY A 52 27.67 11.12 -9.63
N ALA A 53 27.46 11.56 -10.88
CA ALA A 53 26.26 11.22 -11.66
C ALA A 53 25.99 9.71 -11.73
N GLN A 54 27.06 8.91 -11.87
CA GLN A 54 27.03 7.45 -11.99
C GLN A 54 26.95 6.69 -10.64
N GLU A 55 27.07 7.39 -9.51
CA GLU A 55 26.95 6.75 -8.21
C GLU A 55 25.51 6.30 -7.96
N HIS A 56 25.34 5.07 -7.48
CA HIS A 56 24.03 4.50 -7.22
C HIS A 56 23.29 5.27 -6.12
N ARG A 57 22.03 5.61 -6.37
CA ARG A 57 21.16 6.31 -5.42
C ARG A 57 19.86 5.54 -5.26
N CYS A 58 19.52 5.19 -4.03
CA CYS A 58 18.24 4.61 -3.72
C CYS A 58 17.09 5.61 -3.97
N THR A 59 15.89 5.07 -4.20
CA THR A 59 14.63 5.84 -4.36
C THR A 59 14.12 6.39 -3.03
N PHE A 60 13.20 7.34 -3.08
CA PHE A 60 12.46 7.80 -1.91
C PHE A 60 11.67 6.66 -1.24
N ALA A 61 11.22 5.68 -2.01
CA ALA A 61 10.61 4.46 -1.48
C ALA A 61 11.54 3.69 -0.54
N ASN A 62 12.79 3.54 -0.94
CA ASN A 62 13.81 2.90 -0.12
C ASN A 62 14.11 3.74 1.13
N ALA A 63 14.19 5.07 1.01
CA ALA A 63 14.35 5.97 2.15
C ALA A 63 13.21 5.80 3.18
N MET A 64 11.95 5.69 2.73
CA MET A 64 10.82 5.39 3.62
C MET A 64 11.00 4.04 4.33
N LYS A 65 11.40 2.99 3.60
CA LYS A 65 11.64 1.66 4.20
C LYS A 65 12.74 1.70 5.25
N MET A 66 13.83 2.44 5.00
CA MET A 66 14.92 2.65 5.96
C MET A 66 14.40 3.35 7.23
N ARG A 67 13.64 4.45 7.07
CA ARG A 67 13.02 5.15 8.20
C ARG A 67 12.08 4.23 8.98
N SER A 68 11.17 3.52 8.30
CA SER A 68 10.23 2.60 8.96
C SER A 68 10.94 1.46 9.68
N SER A 69 12.06 0.96 9.15
CA SER A 69 12.90 -0.02 9.85
C SER A 69 13.50 0.55 11.13
N ALA A 70 13.97 1.81 11.10
CA ALA A 70 14.43 2.49 12.31
C ALA A 70 13.27 2.71 13.31
N THR A 71 12.10 3.14 12.84
CA THR A 71 10.89 3.31 13.67
C THR A 71 10.52 2.00 14.36
N TYR A 72 10.49 0.89 13.62
CA TYR A 72 10.22 -0.42 14.18
C TYR A 72 11.29 -0.83 15.20
N GLY A 73 12.58 -0.65 14.88
CA GLY A 73 13.67 -0.98 15.79
C GLY A 73 13.53 -0.26 17.12
N PHE A 74 13.47 1.08 17.12
CA PHE A 74 13.34 1.84 18.36
C PHE A 74 11.99 1.59 19.07
N GLY A 75 10.89 1.54 18.32
CA GLY A 75 9.55 1.46 18.90
C GLY A 75 9.21 0.09 19.50
N ARG A 76 9.45 -0.99 18.74
CA ARG A 76 9.06 -2.37 19.09
C ARG A 76 10.17 -3.15 19.77
N VAL A 77 11.40 -3.07 19.28
CA VAL A 77 12.51 -3.92 19.80
C VAL A 77 13.09 -3.36 21.09
N PHE A 78 13.16 -2.03 21.21
CA PHE A 78 13.71 -1.35 22.39
C PHE A 78 12.65 -0.58 23.19
N SER A 79 11.37 -0.90 22.96
CA SER A 79 10.22 -0.44 23.74
C SER A 79 10.13 1.08 23.95
N ARG A 80 10.59 1.88 22.98
CA ARG A 80 10.50 3.35 23.03
C ARG A 80 9.12 3.88 22.61
N GLY A 81 8.26 3.00 22.10
CA GLY A 81 6.93 3.34 21.61
C GLY A 81 6.95 4.22 20.37
N ASN A 82 5.82 4.88 20.12
CA ASN A 82 5.58 5.77 18.98
C ASN A 82 5.39 7.23 19.42
N PHE A 83 5.97 7.60 20.57
CA PHE A 83 5.88 8.97 21.08
C PHE A 83 6.92 9.87 20.41
N PRO A 84 6.58 11.16 20.16
CA PRO A 84 7.51 12.12 19.60
C PRO A 84 8.84 12.14 20.36
N TRP A 85 9.94 12.20 19.59
CA TRP A 85 11.27 12.36 20.16
C TRP A 85 11.37 13.72 20.88
N ASN A 86 11.63 13.70 22.18
CA ASN A 86 11.72 14.91 22.99
C ASN A 86 12.67 14.72 24.17
N SER A 87 13.11 15.83 24.77
CA SER A 87 13.87 15.85 26.02
C SER A 87 13.37 17.02 26.87
N ALA A 88 13.19 16.77 28.17
CA ALA A 88 12.75 17.80 29.12
C ALA A 88 13.94 18.64 29.65
N ASP A 89 15.12 18.04 29.71
CA ASP A 89 16.33 18.56 30.37
C ASP A 89 17.52 18.71 29.40
N GLY A 90 17.36 18.30 28.14
CA GLY A 90 18.42 18.26 27.13
C GLY A 90 19.41 17.11 27.29
N VAL A 91 19.25 16.27 28.32
CA VAL A 91 20.18 15.20 28.69
C VAL A 91 19.52 13.84 28.45
N ASP A 92 18.34 13.62 29.03
CA ASP A 92 17.56 12.40 28.84
C ASP A 92 16.50 12.62 27.75
N TYR A 93 16.63 11.83 26.68
CA TYR A 93 15.69 11.83 25.58
C TYR A 93 14.72 10.67 25.72
N PHE A 94 13.44 10.93 25.47
CA PHE A 94 12.34 9.96 25.44
C PHE A 94 11.67 9.92 24.05
N GLY A 95 10.95 8.83 23.78
CA GLY A 95 10.29 8.60 22.49
C GLY A 95 11.21 8.01 21.42
N ASN A 96 10.76 8.07 20.17
CA ASN A 96 11.38 7.39 19.04
C ASN A 96 12.11 8.38 18.10
N PRO A 97 13.45 8.27 17.96
CA PRO A 97 14.26 9.24 17.22
C PRO A 97 13.93 9.28 15.72
N SER A 98 13.35 8.22 15.15
CA SER A 98 12.96 8.16 13.73
C SER A 98 11.72 9.00 13.38
N ILE A 99 10.92 9.38 14.39
CA ILE A 99 9.75 10.26 14.26
C ILE A 99 10.02 11.66 14.81
N SER A 100 11.28 11.97 15.09
CA SER A 100 11.75 13.32 15.42
C SER A 100 11.38 14.34 14.34
N THR A 101 11.37 15.61 14.74
CA THR A 101 11.10 16.73 13.84
C THR A 101 12.16 16.84 12.74
N GLU A 102 13.41 16.55 13.09
CA GLU A 102 14.61 16.58 12.26
C GLU A 102 14.50 15.56 11.13
N VAL A 103 14.24 14.28 11.48
CA VAL A 103 14.06 13.22 10.48
C VAL A 103 12.85 13.51 9.60
N SER A 104 11.76 14.01 10.18
CA SER A 104 10.55 14.34 9.42
C SER A 104 10.78 15.48 8.41
N ARG A 105 11.43 16.56 8.83
CA ARG A 105 11.81 17.69 7.96
C ARG A 105 12.75 17.24 6.85
N TYR A 106 13.76 16.44 7.19
CA TYR A 106 14.69 15.89 6.21
C TYR A 106 13.97 15.03 5.16
N MET A 107 13.08 14.13 5.57
CA MET A 107 12.32 13.27 4.65
C MET A 107 11.40 14.07 3.73
N LEU A 108 10.79 15.16 4.21
CA LEU A 108 10.00 16.06 3.37
C LEU A 108 10.88 16.78 2.33
N ALA A 109 12.06 17.26 2.74
CA ALA A 109 13.01 17.88 1.83
C ALA A 109 13.54 16.90 0.78
N LEU A 110 13.90 15.68 1.20
CA LEU A 110 14.33 14.60 0.33
C LEU A 110 13.25 14.25 -0.70
N LYS A 111 11.98 14.14 -0.27
CA LYS A 111 10.85 13.90 -1.17
C LYS A 111 10.76 14.95 -2.27
N LYS A 112 10.88 16.23 -1.91
CA LYS A 112 10.84 17.35 -2.87
C LYS A 112 12.01 17.28 -3.86
N ARG A 113 13.23 17.03 -3.39
CA ARG A 113 14.41 16.88 -4.27
C ARG A 113 14.24 15.72 -5.24
N LYS A 114 13.81 14.56 -4.75
CA LYS A 114 13.56 13.37 -5.59
C LYS A 114 12.51 13.63 -6.65
N HIS A 115 11.41 14.28 -6.27
CA HIS A 115 10.37 14.65 -7.23
C HIS A 115 10.87 15.64 -8.29
N THR A 116 11.67 16.63 -7.90
CA THR A 116 12.30 17.58 -8.83
C THR A 116 13.23 16.88 -9.81
N ASN A 117 13.90 15.81 -9.37
CA ASN A 117 14.76 14.97 -10.20
C ASN A 117 13.98 13.91 -11.03
N GLY A 118 12.66 14.07 -11.17
CA GLY A 118 11.81 13.20 -12.00
C GLY A 118 11.42 11.87 -11.34
N GLU A 119 11.71 11.65 -10.05
CA GLU A 119 11.22 10.46 -9.36
C GLU A 119 9.69 10.57 -9.20
N LEU A 120 8.97 9.63 -9.83
CA LEU A 120 7.52 9.54 -9.68
C LEU A 120 7.19 9.20 -8.21
N PRO A 121 6.22 9.89 -7.59
CA PRO A 121 5.80 9.55 -6.24
C PRO A 121 5.35 8.08 -6.16
N MET A 122 5.64 7.39 -5.05
CA MET A 122 5.19 5.99 -4.85
C MET A 122 3.68 5.82 -5.02
N SER A 123 2.90 6.82 -4.61
CA SER A 123 1.44 6.87 -4.76
C SER A 123 0.98 7.13 -6.21
N SER A 124 1.91 7.45 -7.10
CA SER A 124 1.65 7.86 -8.49
C SER A 124 1.98 6.77 -9.52
N ARG A 125 2.30 5.54 -9.09
CA ARG A 125 2.12 4.37 -9.97
C ARG A 125 0.62 4.10 -10.09
N ALA A 126 -0.07 5.02 -10.78
CA ALA A 126 -1.48 4.92 -11.03
C ALA A 126 -1.74 3.66 -11.86
N ILE A 127 -2.78 2.92 -11.49
CA ILE A 127 -3.29 1.84 -12.34
C ILE A 127 -3.80 2.50 -13.63
N THR A 128 -3.26 2.05 -14.76
CA THR A 128 -3.68 2.51 -16.10
C THR A 128 -4.68 1.53 -16.73
N SER A 129 -5.35 1.95 -17.81
CA SER A 129 -6.19 1.04 -18.60
C SER A 129 -5.41 -0.19 -19.09
N GLU A 130 -4.16 0.00 -19.51
CA GLU A 130 -3.27 -1.09 -19.95
C GLU A 130 -2.94 -2.05 -18.81
N THR A 131 -2.81 -1.54 -17.59
CA THR A 131 -2.62 -2.38 -16.40
C THR A 131 -3.83 -3.27 -16.18
N ILE A 132 -5.04 -2.71 -16.28
CA ILE A 132 -6.30 -3.47 -16.15
C ILE A 132 -6.45 -4.48 -17.29
N LYS A 133 -6.05 -4.10 -18.52
CA LYS A 133 -6.04 -5.00 -19.67
C LYS A 133 -5.16 -6.22 -19.44
N LYS A 134 -3.94 -6.03 -18.94
CA LYS A 134 -3.03 -7.14 -18.62
C LYS A 134 -3.63 -8.09 -17.57
N ILE A 135 -4.29 -7.55 -16.54
CA ILE A 135 -4.98 -8.35 -15.53
C ILE A 135 -6.11 -9.16 -16.16
N HIS A 136 -6.94 -8.51 -16.98
CA HIS A 136 -8.03 -9.16 -17.70
C HIS A 136 -7.52 -10.28 -18.61
N ASP A 137 -6.52 -10.01 -19.44
CA ASP A 137 -6.01 -10.98 -20.42
C ASP A 137 -5.40 -12.19 -19.70
N PHE A 138 -4.64 -11.95 -18.61
CA PHE A 138 -4.10 -13.01 -17.76
C PHE A 138 -5.21 -13.88 -17.15
N ASN A 139 -6.26 -13.27 -16.61
CA ASN A 139 -7.38 -14.00 -15.99
C ASN A 139 -8.17 -14.87 -16.99
N ASN A 140 -8.15 -14.51 -18.27
CA ASN A 140 -8.87 -15.23 -19.33
C ASN A 140 -8.02 -16.31 -20.04
N LEU A 141 -6.78 -16.54 -19.61
CA LEU A 141 -5.99 -17.66 -20.14
C LEU A 141 -6.61 -19.01 -19.70
N PRO A 142 -6.65 -20.04 -20.57
CA PRO A 142 -7.29 -21.33 -20.27
C PRO A 142 -6.81 -21.97 -18.97
N GLU A 143 -5.51 -21.89 -18.69
CA GLU A 143 -4.87 -22.41 -17.48
C GLU A 143 -5.30 -21.69 -16.20
N ASN A 144 -5.80 -20.46 -16.33
CA ASN A 144 -6.19 -19.58 -15.24
C ASN A 144 -7.70 -19.59 -14.95
N LEU A 145 -8.51 -20.12 -15.87
CA LEU A 145 -9.96 -20.32 -15.66
C LEU A 145 -10.28 -21.48 -14.73
N ILE A 146 -9.30 -22.34 -14.43
CA ILE A 146 -9.47 -23.50 -13.55
C ILE A 146 -9.12 -23.08 -12.12
N PRO A 147 -10.04 -23.25 -11.14
CA PRO A 147 -9.72 -23.03 -9.73
C PRO A 147 -8.56 -23.92 -9.31
N ARG A 148 -7.50 -23.30 -8.78
CA ARG A 148 -6.35 -23.99 -8.17
C ARG A 148 -6.29 -23.64 -6.70
N GLU A 149 -5.83 -24.57 -5.87
CA GLU A 149 -5.52 -24.26 -4.47
C GLU A 149 -4.42 -23.21 -4.41
N ILE A 150 -4.59 -22.21 -3.55
CA ILE A 150 -3.55 -21.19 -3.34
C ILE A 150 -2.44 -21.86 -2.56
N VAL A 151 -1.36 -22.24 -3.23
CA VAL A 151 -0.20 -22.80 -2.54
C VAL A 151 0.41 -21.67 -1.70
N ILE A 152 0.25 -21.76 -0.38
CA ILE A 152 0.91 -20.84 0.55
C ILE A 152 2.39 -21.25 0.62
N THR A 153 3.16 -20.92 -0.42
CA THR A 153 4.62 -21.00 -0.35
C THR A 153 5.16 -19.78 0.41
N SER A 154 6.36 -19.93 0.99
CA SER A 154 7.10 -18.82 1.60
C SER A 154 7.25 -17.67 0.60
N ARG A 155 7.27 -16.42 1.09
CA ARG A 155 7.37 -15.21 0.24
C ARG A 155 8.53 -15.21 -0.75
N GLU A 156 9.56 -16.03 -0.50
CA GLU A 156 10.79 -16.12 -1.28
C GLU A 156 10.65 -17.04 -2.51
N ALA A 157 9.65 -17.93 -2.54
CA ALA A 157 9.45 -18.91 -3.61
C ALA A 157 8.26 -18.59 -4.55
N ARG A 158 7.49 -17.53 -4.27
CA ARG A 158 6.34 -17.15 -5.12
C ARG A 158 6.83 -16.47 -6.39
N SER A 159 6.50 -17.08 -7.54
CA SER A 159 6.49 -16.33 -8.79
C SER A 159 5.56 -15.14 -8.65
N ILE A 160 5.90 -14.00 -9.27
CA ILE A 160 5.03 -12.81 -9.27
C ILE A 160 3.64 -13.11 -9.85
N ASP A 161 3.54 -14.15 -10.67
CA ASP A 161 2.32 -14.61 -11.33
C ASP A 161 1.47 -15.54 -10.44
N ASP A 162 2.00 -16.02 -9.31
CA ASP A 162 1.37 -16.99 -8.40
C ASP A 162 0.88 -16.34 -7.10
N TRP A 163 0.16 -15.20 -7.25
CA TRP A 163 -0.23 -14.37 -6.11
C TRP A 163 -1.66 -14.62 -5.60
N GLY A 164 -2.49 -15.37 -6.34
CA GLY A 164 -3.86 -15.67 -5.93
C GLY A 164 -4.59 -16.66 -6.85
N GLY A 165 -5.62 -17.31 -6.29
CA GLY A 165 -6.51 -18.21 -7.02
C GLY A 165 -7.45 -17.47 -7.97
N LEU A 166 -8.32 -18.22 -8.66
CA LEU A 166 -9.27 -17.68 -9.63
C LEU A 166 -10.17 -16.61 -9.01
N ARG A 167 -10.79 -16.90 -7.85
CA ARG A 167 -11.71 -15.97 -7.19
C ARG A 167 -10.98 -14.74 -6.70
N ALA A 168 -9.79 -14.90 -6.12
CA ALA A 168 -8.98 -13.77 -5.68
C ALA A 168 -8.61 -12.82 -6.83
N ARG A 169 -8.27 -13.36 -7.99
CA ARG A 169 -7.95 -12.57 -9.16
C ARG A 169 -9.16 -11.85 -9.75
N ILE A 170 -10.32 -12.52 -9.82
CA ILE A 170 -11.58 -11.89 -10.28
C ILE A 170 -11.98 -10.78 -9.31
N LEU A 171 -11.91 -11.02 -8.00
CA LEU A 171 -12.21 -10.04 -6.95
C LEU A 171 -11.37 -8.76 -7.13
N VAL A 172 -10.06 -8.91 -7.30
CA VAL A 172 -9.17 -7.76 -7.52
C VAL A 172 -9.49 -7.05 -8.83
N HIS A 173 -9.77 -7.79 -9.90
CA HIS A 173 -10.10 -7.20 -11.20
C HIS A 173 -11.38 -6.37 -11.13
N VAL A 174 -12.46 -6.86 -10.50
CA VAL A 174 -13.70 -6.09 -10.34
C VAL A 174 -13.48 -4.86 -9.46
N ILE A 175 -12.77 -4.96 -8.34
CA ILE A 175 -12.49 -3.82 -7.44
C ILE A 175 -11.72 -2.73 -8.18
N ILE A 176 -10.66 -3.10 -8.90
CA ILE A 176 -9.83 -2.15 -9.63
C ILE A 176 -10.62 -1.49 -10.77
N THR A 177 -11.38 -2.28 -11.53
CA THR A 177 -12.18 -1.76 -12.65
C THR A 177 -13.25 -0.78 -12.15
N MET A 178 -13.94 -1.15 -11.08
CA MET A 178 -14.93 -0.30 -10.41
C MET A 178 -14.32 1.00 -9.88
N ALA A 179 -13.20 0.91 -9.15
CA ALA A 179 -12.50 2.08 -8.64
C ALA A 179 -12.02 3.00 -9.78
N PHE A 180 -11.53 2.42 -10.88
CA PHE A 180 -11.01 3.14 -12.04
C PHE A 180 -12.11 3.87 -12.81
N VAL A 181 -13.22 3.21 -13.10
CA VAL A 181 -14.33 3.78 -13.90
C VAL A 181 -15.14 4.79 -13.09
N CYS A 182 -15.42 4.50 -11.81
CA CYS A 182 -16.21 5.39 -10.95
C CYS A 182 -15.37 6.46 -10.24
N LEU A 183 -14.04 6.44 -10.38
CA LEU A 183 -13.09 7.29 -9.65
C LEU A 183 -13.28 7.23 -8.13
N LEU A 184 -13.59 6.03 -7.62
CA LEU A 184 -13.86 5.78 -6.22
C LEU A 184 -12.60 5.34 -5.48
N ARG A 185 -12.50 5.72 -4.20
CA ARG A 185 -11.44 5.21 -3.32
C ARG A 185 -11.68 3.74 -3.02
N SER A 186 -10.60 3.02 -2.72
CA SER A 186 -10.70 1.60 -2.37
C SER A 186 -11.61 1.36 -1.16
N ASP A 187 -11.64 2.25 -0.17
CA ASP A 187 -12.52 2.09 0.99
C ASP A 187 -14.01 2.31 0.66
N GLU A 188 -14.33 3.16 -0.32
CA GLU A 188 -15.69 3.37 -0.83
C GLU A 188 -16.18 2.11 -1.58
N ILE A 189 -15.35 1.55 -2.47
CA ILE A 189 -15.68 0.31 -3.20
C ILE A 189 -15.86 -0.88 -2.26
N LEU A 190 -14.96 -1.05 -1.29
CA LEU A 190 -15.00 -2.18 -0.35
C LEU A 190 -16.14 -2.12 0.66
N ASN A 191 -16.86 -1.00 0.73
CA ASN A 191 -18.05 -0.84 1.55
C ASN A 191 -19.34 -1.12 0.79
N LEU A 192 -19.28 -1.38 -0.52
CA LEU A 192 -20.47 -1.68 -1.30
C LEU A 192 -21.13 -2.96 -0.83
N CYS A 193 -22.43 -2.88 -0.64
CA CYS A 193 -23.29 -4.01 -0.39
C CYS A 193 -24.03 -4.42 -1.68
N VAL A 194 -24.60 -5.63 -1.71
CA VAL A 194 -25.41 -6.08 -2.85
C VAL A 194 -26.64 -5.18 -3.01
N GLU A 195 -27.19 -4.73 -1.89
CA GLU A 195 -28.35 -3.83 -1.81
C GLU A 195 -28.05 -2.42 -2.38
N ASP A 196 -26.77 -2.05 -2.48
CA ASP A 196 -26.35 -0.78 -3.09
C ASP A 196 -26.37 -0.84 -4.64
N ILE A 197 -26.64 -2.01 -5.22
CA ILE A 197 -26.65 -2.25 -6.68
C ILE A 197 -28.08 -2.49 -7.16
N GLU A 198 -28.53 -1.63 -8.07
CA GLU A 198 -29.81 -1.74 -8.72
C GLU A 198 -29.62 -2.05 -10.21
N LEU A 199 -30.28 -3.10 -10.69
CA LEU A 199 -30.36 -3.41 -12.12
C LEU A 199 -31.47 -2.57 -12.75
N MET A 200 -31.17 -1.92 -13.87
CA MET A 200 -32.11 -1.08 -14.61
C MET A 200 -32.60 -1.80 -15.87
N ASP A 201 -33.75 -1.37 -16.40
CA ASP A 201 -34.39 -2.00 -17.57
C ASP A 201 -33.59 -1.91 -18.87
N ASP A 202 -32.62 -1.00 -18.95
CA ASP A 202 -31.77 -0.77 -20.13
C ASP A 202 -30.41 -1.48 -20.07
N ASP A 203 -30.34 -2.60 -19.34
CA ASP A 203 -29.12 -3.38 -19.09
C ASP A 203 -27.98 -2.57 -18.42
N SER A 204 -28.31 -1.41 -17.84
CA SER A 204 -27.41 -0.64 -17.01
C SER A 204 -27.54 -1.04 -15.54
N ILE A 205 -26.47 -0.80 -14.77
CA ILE A 205 -26.49 -0.96 -13.32
C ILE A 205 -26.33 0.40 -12.68
N THR A 206 -26.99 0.59 -11.55
CA THR A 206 -26.90 1.81 -10.77
C THR A 206 -26.32 1.47 -9.40
N ILE A 207 -25.32 2.23 -8.99
CA ILE A 207 -24.61 2.00 -7.73
C ILE A 207 -24.75 3.20 -6.84
N THR A 208 -25.31 2.98 -5.66
CA THR A 208 -25.55 4.02 -4.67
C THR A 208 -24.58 3.83 -3.50
N LEU A 209 -23.81 4.85 -3.13
CA LEU A 209 -22.90 4.72 -1.99
C LEU A 209 -23.65 5.00 -0.68
N SER A 210 -23.63 4.04 0.23
CA SER A 210 -24.21 4.18 1.57
C SER A 210 -23.49 5.22 2.45
N SER A 211 -22.21 5.51 2.22
CA SER A 211 -21.47 6.56 2.93
C SER A 211 -20.30 7.16 2.12
N ARG A 212 -20.09 8.48 2.21
CA ARG A 212 -18.94 9.18 1.62
C ARG A 212 -18.17 9.94 2.68
N LYS A 213 -16.85 9.71 2.77
CA LYS A 213 -15.99 10.18 3.88
C LYS A 213 -15.77 11.69 3.96
N ASN A 214 -16.27 12.49 3.00
CA ASN A 214 -16.07 13.94 2.94
C ASN A 214 -17.31 14.67 2.38
N SER A 215 -18.51 14.44 2.93
CA SER A 215 -19.60 15.40 2.68
C SER A 215 -19.48 16.53 3.72
N PRO A 216 -18.98 17.74 3.36
CA PRO A 216 -18.90 18.87 4.30
C PRO A 216 -20.28 19.38 4.75
N PHE A 217 -21.36 18.91 4.11
CA PHE A 217 -22.73 19.20 4.50
C PHE A 217 -23.43 17.88 4.82
N GLY A 218 -23.95 17.77 6.04
CA GLY A 218 -24.61 16.57 6.54
C GLY A 218 -25.69 16.05 5.61
N GLN A 219 -25.78 14.73 5.55
CA GLN A 219 -26.93 13.87 5.24
C GLN A 219 -27.79 14.07 3.96
N ASP A 220 -27.90 15.25 3.35
CA ASP A 220 -28.99 15.56 2.40
C ASP A 220 -28.61 15.58 0.91
N TYR A 221 -27.34 15.40 0.58
CA TYR A 221 -26.96 14.99 -0.77
C TYR A 221 -26.60 13.52 -0.72
N CYS A 222 -27.62 12.65 -0.80
CA CYS A 222 -27.44 11.28 -1.29
C CYS A 222 -26.46 11.35 -2.45
N SER A 223 -25.31 10.68 -2.32
CA SER A 223 -24.32 10.63 -3.39
C SER A 223 -25.06 10.24 -4.66
N LYS A 224 -25.05 11.12 -5.68
CA LYS A 224 -25.74 10.83 -6.94
C LYS A 224 -25.30 9.43 -7.39
N PRO A 225 -26.25 8.54 -7.69
CA PRO A 225 -25.90 7.16 -7.96
C PRO A 225 -25.12 7.07 -9.27
N PHE A 226 -24.16 6.17 -9.32
CA PHE A 226 -23.34 5.93 -10.51
C PHE A 226 -24.10 5.00 -11.44
N ARG A 227 -24.59 5.54 -12.55
CA ARG A 227 -25.20 4.75 -13.62
C ARG A 227 -24.11 4.25 -14.56
N LEU A 228 -23.94 2.94 -14.62
CA LEU A 228 -22.90 2.26 -15.40
C LEU A 228 -23.52 1.45 -16.51
N PHE A 229 -23.04 1.68 -17.73
CA PHE A 229 -23.48 0.96 -18.92
C PHE A 229 -22.51 -0.14 -19.29
N MET A 230 -23.02 -1.15 -19.99
CA MET A 230 -22.17 -2.16 -20.59
C MET A 230 -21.30 -1.51 -21.68
N LEU A 231 -19.98 -1.61 -21.54
CA LEU A 231 -19.05 -1.07 -22.53
C LEU A 231 -18.97 -1.98 -23.77
N PRO A 232 -18.58 -1.46 -24.95
CA PRO A 232 -18.33 -2.27 -26.15
C PRO A 232 -17.30 -3.39 -25.92
N LYS A 233 -17.26 -4.37 -26.83
CA LYS A 233 -16.34 -5.52 -26.73
C LYS A 233 -14.86 -5.11 -26.67
N GLU A 234 -14.50 -4.04 -27.38
CA GLU A 234 -13.13 -3.47 -27.40
C GLU A 234 -12.63 -3.02 -26.02
N TYR A 235 -13.56 -2.64 -25.14
CA TYR A 235 -13.28 -2.20 -23.77
C TYR A 235 -13.75 -3.21 -22.72
N MET A 236 -13.82 -4.49 -23.08
CA MET A 236 -14.30 -5.53 -22.16
C MET A 236 -13.51 -5.58 -20.85
N HIS A 237 -12.19 -5.31 -20.90
CA HIS A 237 -11.32 -5.27 -19.72
C HIS A 237 -11.66 -4.15 -18.74
N LEU A 238 -12.27 -3.08 -19.23
CA LEU A 238 -12.72 -1.92 -18.44
C LEU A 238 -14.21 -1.96 -18.10
N CYS A 239 -14.96 -2.97 -18.56
CA CYS A 239 -16.41 -2.98 -18.41
C CYS A 239 -16.82 -3.32 -16.96
N PRO A 240 -17.31 -2.35 -16.16
CA PRO A 240 -17.63 -2.61 -14.76
C PRO A 240 -18.82 -3.56 -14.62
N VAL A 241 -19.80 -3.47 -15.53
CA VAL A 241 -20.98 -4.35 -15.55
C VAL A 241 -20.58 -5.82 -15.73
N ARG A 242 -19.70 -6.12 -16.70
CA ARG A 242 -19.23 -7.49 -16.94
C ARG A 242 -18.37 -8.01 -15.79
N ALA A 243 -17.46 -7.18 -15.29
CA ALA A 243 -16.60 -7.56 -14.17
C ALA A 243 -17.41 -7.87 -12.91
N LEU A 244 -18.43 -7.05 -12.63
CA LEU A 244 -19.33 -7.23 -11.51
C LEU A 244 -20.22 -8.47 -11.67
N ALA A 245 -20.84 -8.65 -12.84
CA ALA A 245 -21.66 -9.82 -13.12
C ALA A 245 -20.85 -11.13 -12.96
N HIS A 246 -19.62 -11.14 -13.46
CA HIS A 246 -18.71 -12.28 -13.31
C HIS A 246 -18.37 -12.54 -11.83
N TRP A 247 -18.11 -11.49 -11.04
CA TRP A 247 -17.86 -11.64 -9.61
C TRP A 247 -19.07 -12.16 -8.84
N ILE A 248 -20.27 -11.64 -9.10
CA ILE A 248 -21.51 -12.11 -8.45
C ILE A 248 -21.74 -13.59 -8.77
N GLN A 249 -21.55 -13.99 -10.02
CA GLN A 249 -21.67 -15.38 -10.44
C GLN A 249 -20.68 -16.31 -9.73
N VAL A 250 -19.40 -15.91 -9.64
CA VAL A 250 -18.34 -16.75 -9.07
C VAL A 250 -18.34 -16.77 -7.54
N SER A 251 -18.75 -15.67 -6.92
CA SER A 251 -18.82 -15.54 -5.46
C SER A 251 -20.08 -16.14 -4.86
N GLY A 252 -21.20 -16.14 -5.61
CA GLY A 252 -22.50 -16.61 -5.14
C GLY A 252 -23.12 -15.76 -4.02
N ILE A 253 -22.59 -14.54 -3.80
CA ILE A 253 -23.10 -13.62 -2.77
C ILE A 253 -24.46 -13.08 -3.20
N LYS A 254 -25.44 -13.11 -2.29
CA LYS A 254 -26.81 -12.65 -2.54
C LYS A 254 -27.23 -11.43 -1.69
N SER A 255 -26.52 -11.12 -0.62
CA SER A 255 -26.85 -10.05 0.32
C SER A 255 -25.61 -9.56 1.08
N GLY A 256 -25.71 -8.38 1.69
CA GLY A 256 -24.67 -7.76 2.50
C GLY A 256 -23.45 -7.35 1.68
N TYR A 257 -22.27 -7.33 2.30
CA TYR A 257 -21.04 -6.89 1.61
C TYR A 257 -20.76 -7.70 0.34
N LEU A 258 -20.60 -6.97 -0.75
CA LEU A 258 -20.31 -7.50 -2.09
C LEU A 258 -18.89 -8.08 -2.17
N PHE A 259 -17.94 -7.50 -1.44
CA PHE A 259 -16.54 -7.88 -1.45
C PHE A 259 -16.12 -8.46 -0.09
N ARG A 260 -16.13 -9.79 -0.01
CA ARG A 260 -15.80 -10.55 1.21
C ARG A 260 -14.37 -11.10 1.18
N SER A 261 -13.87 -11.56 2.32
CA SER A 261 -12.57 -12.25 2.39
C SER A 261 -12.57 -13.51 1.55
N ILE A 262 -11.40 -13.82 1.01
CA ILE A 262 -11.12 -15.10 0.35
C ILE A 262 -10.13 -15.87 1.22
N ASP A 263 -10.44 -17.13 1.49
CA ASP A 263 -9.61 -18.01 2.29
C ASP A 263 -8.43 -18.60 1.48
N ALA A 264 -7.59 -19.39 2.15
CA ALA A 264 -6.45 -20.06 1.53
C ALA A 264 -6.84 -21.07 0.43
N MET A 265 -8.10 -21.52 0.41
CA MET A 265 -8.62 -22.49 -0.55
C MET A 265 -9.33 -21.78 -1.72
N ASP A 266 -9.13 -20.47 -1.88
CA ASP A 266 -9.80 -19.62 -2.87
C ASP A 266 -11.34 -19.63 -2.73
N ARG A 267 -11.85 -19.76 -1.50
CA ARG A 267 -13.29 -19.75 -1.19
C ARG A 267 -13.68 -18.41 -0.59
N VAL A 268 -14.86 -17.94 -0.94
CA VAL A 268 -15.42 -16.69 -0.42
C VAL A 268 -16.01 -16.93 0.96
N SER A 269 -15.69 -16.06 1.91
CA SER A 269 -16.23 -16.14 3.27
C SER A 269 -17.75 -16.02 3.30
N SER A 270 -18.39 -16.87 4.10
CA SER A 270 -19.83 -16.79 4.39
C SER A 270 -20.17 -15.67 5.37
N GLU A 271 -19.21 -15.20 6.18
CA GLU A 271 -19.41 -14.14 7.15
C GLU A 271 -19.61 -12.77 6.47
N GLU A 272 -20.53 -11.96 6.99
CA GLU A 272 -20.81 -10.59 6.54
C GLU A 272 -19.79 -9.58 7.10
N THR A 273 -18.54 -9.99 7.30
CA THR A 273 -17.50 -9.14 7.87
C THR A 273 -16.65 -8.49 6.78
N LYS A 274 -16.40 -7.18 6.94
CA LYS A 274 -15.55 -6.40 6.03
C LYS A 274 -14.08 -6.78 6.20
N HIS A 275 -13.66 -7.85 5.54
CA HIS A 275 -12.26 -8.27 5.58
C HIS A 275 -11.74 -8.50 4.16
N LEU A 276 -11.04 -7.51 3.60
CA LEU A 276 -10.04 -7.86 2.61
C LEU A 276 -8.96 -8.68 3.31
N VAL A 277 -8.62 -9.78 2.67
CA VAL A 277 -7.60 -10.76 3.01
C VAL A 277 -6.53 -10.22 3.96
N ARG A 278 -6.43 -10.80 5.16
CA ARG A 278 -5.18 -10.82 5.93
C ARG A 278 -4.16 -11.65 5.13
N LEU A 279 -3.59 -11.11 4.06
CA LEU A 279 -2.44 -11.71 3.36
C LEU A 279 -1.14 -11.62 4.20
N CYS A 280 -1.22 -11.17 5.45
CA CYS A 280 -0.11 -10.99 6.37
C CYS A 280 -0.59 -11.20 7.81
N SER A 281 -0.81 -12.43 8.23
CA SER A 281 -0.91 -12.76 9.65
C SER A 281 -0.36 -14.16 9.90
N THR A 282 0.95 -14.27 9.77
CA THR A 282 1.81 -15.06 10.66
C THR A 282 3.09 -14.27 10.90
#